data_AF-J4GNJ0-F1
#
_entry.id   AF-J4GNJ0-F1
#
_cell.length_a   1.000
_cell.length_b   1.000
_cell.length_c   1.000
_cell.angle_alpha   90.00
_cell.angle_beta   90.00
_cell.angle_gamma   90.00
#
_symmetry.space_group_name_H-M   'P 1'
#
loop_
_entity.id
_entity.type
_entity.pdbx_description
1 polymer ?
#
loop_
_entity_poly.entity_id
_entity_poly.type
_entity_poly.pdbx_seq_one_letter_code
_entity_poly.pdbx_strand_id
1 'polypeptide(L)'
;MSSRLIVNTPYYSARQYVGGAGIGIFLDDAATDGVPGRRPPPMKPPIEEGMINVFEQADEETVNNWKRMLGKILVEQIVRPDVKRQWDRFTGNPDSAALHDFPRHYVLWVHKTGKTYDLRALNMFTNSVRLQNLRFT
;
A
#
# COMPACT_ATOMS: atom_id res chain seq x y z
N MET A 1 12.57 -19.56 -3.31
CA MET A 1 11.28 -19.64 -4.02
C MET A 1 11.51 -19.30 -5.48
N SER A 2 11.04 -20.11 -6.42
CA SER A 2 11.14 -19.79 -7.86
C SER A 2 10.01 -18.85 -8.26
N SER A 3 10.27 -17.89 -9.14
CA SER A 3 9.28 -16.95 -9.67
C SER A 3 9.50 -16.72 -11.16
N ARG A 4 8.42 -16.51 -11.91
CA ARG A 4 8.42 -16.16 -13.33
C ARG A 4 8.09 -14.68 -13.49
N LEU A 5 8.91 -13.95 -14.24
CA LEU A 5 8.61 -12.58 -14.66
C LEU A 5 7.45 -12.61 -15.68
N ILE A 6 6.41 -11.82 -15.44
CA ILE A 6 5.22 -11.73 -16.32
C ILE A 6 5.08 -10.35 -16.98
N VAL A 7 5.55 -9.29 -16.31
CA VAL A 7 5.61 -7.95 -16.88
C VAL A 7 6.90 -7.30 -16.44
N ASN A 8 7.56 -6.60 -17.38
CA ASN A 8 8.69 -5.75 -17.10
C ASN A 8 8.53 -4.42 -17.83
N THR A 9 8.54 -3.33 -17.08
CA THR A 9 8.47 -1.95 -17.60
C THR A 9 9.55 -1.10 -16.92
N PRO A 10 9.81 0.13 -17.40
CA PRO A 10 10.71 1.05 -16.70
C PRO A 10 10.26 1.44 -15.29
N TYR A 11 8.98 1.25 -14.93
CA TYR A 11 8.41 1.74 -13.68
C TYR A 11 8.08 0.63 -12.68
N TYR A 12 7.85 -0.59 -13.17
CA TYR A 12 7.53 -1.72 -12.32
C TYR A 12 7.81 -3.04 -13.03
N SER A 13 7.97 -4.09 -12.22
CA SER A 13 7.94 -5.48 -12.67
C SER A 13 6.92 -6.28 -11.88
N ALA A 14 6.27 -7.23 -12.55
CA ALA A 14 5.35 -8.17 -11.93
C ALA A 14 5.88 -9.60 -12.10
N ARG A 15 5.85 -10.37 -11.01
CA ARG A 15 6.35 -11.74 -10.96
C ARG A 15 5.28 -12.67 -10.41
N GLN A 16 5.08 -13.81 -11.07
CA GLN A 16 4.23 -14.90 -10.60
C GLN A 16 5.08 -15.91 -9.83
N TYR A 17 4.71 -16.24 -8.59
CA TYR A 17 5.41 -17.25 -7.80
C TYR A 17 5.04 -18.67 -8.26
N VAL A 18 6.05 -19.55 -8.32
CA VAL A 18 5.86 -20.96 -8.71
C VAL A 18 5.03 -21.68 -7.64
N GLY A 19 4.04 -22.47 -8.07
CA GLY A 19 2.98 -23.01 -7.19
C GLY A 19 1.63 -22.29 -7.34
N GLY A 20 1.55 -21.28 -8.23
CA GLY A 20 0.29 -20.68 -8.69
C GLY A 20 -0.37 -19.70 -7.73
N ALA A 21 0.21 -19.49 -6.54
CA ALA A 21 -0.55 -18.89 -5.45
C ALA A 21 -0.44 -17.37 -5.32
N GLY A 22 0.44 -16.64 -6.02
CA GLY A 22 0.55 -15.19 -5.80
C GLY A 22 1.33 -14.42 -6.85
N ILE A 23 1.07 -13.11 -6.91
CA ILE A 23 1.74 -12.16 -7.80
C ILE A 23 2.43 -11.10 -6.95
N GLY A 24 3.75 -11.00 -7.08
CA GLY A 24 4.53 -9.92 -6.48
C GLY A 24 4.67 -8.77 -7.46
N ILE A 25 4.37 -7.56 -7.00
CA ILE A 25 4.59 -6.33 -7.78
C ILE A 25 5.74 -5.56 -7.14
N PHE A 26 6.71 -5.20 -7.95
CA PHE A 26 7.92 -4.49 -7.55
C PHE A 26 7.96 -3.18 -8.32
N LEU A 27 7.98 -2.07 -7.60
CA LEU A 27 8.11 -0.74 -8.19
C LEU A 27 9.59 -0.42 -8.38
N ASP A 28 9.91 0.29 -9.44
CA ASP A 28 11.24 0.83 -9.64
C ASP A 28 11.47 2.04 -8.72
N ASP A 29 12.70 2.20 -8.25
CA ASP A 29 13.11 3.31 -7.38
C ASP A 29 12.91 4.68 -8.06
N ALA A 30 13.02 4.75 -9.39
CA ALA A 30 12.78 5.97 -10.17
C ALA A 30 11.29 6.27 -10.35
N ALA A 31 10.40 5.32 -10.06
CA ALA A 31 8.94 5.49 -10.16
C ALA A 31 8.33 5.98 -8.84
N THR A 32 8.99 6.94 -8.17
CA THR A 32 8.50 7.58 -6.95
C THR A 32 8.56 9.09 -7.07
N ASP A 33 7.52 9.78 -6.61
CA ASP A 33 7.54 11.21 -6.31
C ASP A 33 7.62 11.47 -4.79
N GLY A 34 7.96 10.42 -4.04
CA GLY A 34 8.10 10.45 -2.59
C GLY A 34 9.22 11.38 -2.17
N VAL A 35 8.89 12.38 -1.35
CA VAL A 35 9.87 13.31 -0.79
C VAL A 35 10.48 12.69 0.48
N PRO A 36 11.81 12.51 0.56
CA PRO A 36 12.47 11.94 1.73
C PRO A 36 12.10 12.69 3.01
N GLY A 37 11.78 11.94 4.07
CA GLY A 37 11.53 12.51 5.40
C GLY A 37 10.23 13.31 5.52
N ARG A 38 9.37 13.32 4.49
CA ARG A 38 8.06 13.98 4.57
C ARG A 38 7.18 13.24 5.58
N ARG A 39 6.76 13.99 6.60
CA ARG A 39 5.81 13.52 7.62
C ARG A 39 4.54 14.37 7.53
N PRO A 40 3.37 13.84 7.89
CA PRO A 40 2.19 14.66 8.08
C PRO A 40 2.52 15.83 9.02
N PRO A 41 2.02 17.05 8.76
CA PRO A 41 2.24 18.16 9.66
C PRO A 41 1.74 17.79 11.07
N PRO A 42 2.44 18.20 12.14
CA PRO A 42 1.95 17.99 13.49
C PRO A 42 0.56 18.62 13.57
N MET A 43 -0.45 17.82 13.92
CA MET A 43 -1.77 18.38 14.17
C MET A 43 -1.66 19.29 15.40
N LYS A 44 -2.34 20.44 15.35
CA LYS A 44 -2.51 21.29 16.53
C LYS A 44 -3.07 20.42 17.66
N PRO A 45 -2.60 20.60 18.92
CA PRO A 45 -3.09 19.83 20.06
C PRO A 45 -4.62 19.93 20.15
N PRO A 46 -5.28 18.92 20.74
CA PRO A 46 -6.73 18.80 20.72
C PRO A 46 -7.36 20.11 21.18
N ILE A 47 -8.36 20.54 20.41
CA ILE A 47 -9.03 21.83 20.56
C ILE A 47 -9.81 21.90 21.89
N GLU A 48 -10.15 20.77 22.50
CA GLU A 48 -10.90 20.71 23.76
C GLU A 48 -10.72 19.33 24.43
N GLU A 49 -10.63 19.34 25.77
CA GLU A 49 -10.77 18.24 26.74
C GLU A 49 -10.84 16.79 26.22
N GLY A 50 -9.72 16.05 26.32
CA GLY A 50 -9.74 14.58 26.28
C GLY A 50 -10.02 13.94 24.92
N MET A 51 -9.66 14.59 23.81
CA MET A 51 -9.69 14.00 22.48
C MET A 51 -8.28 13.58 22.01
N ILE A 52 -8.13 12.37 21.51
CA ILE A 52 -6.96 11.90 20.75
C ILE A 52 -7.11 12.41 19.32
N ASN A 53 -6.07 13.04 18.78
CA ASN A 53 -6.01 13.49 17.39
C ASN A 53 -4.56 13.45 16.90
N VAL A 54 -4.06 12.26 16.57
CA VAL A 54 -2.64 12.03 16.29
C VAL A 54 -2.43 11.22 15.02
N PHE A 55 -1.33 11.50 14.33
CA PHE A 55 -0.81 10.60 13.30
C PHE A 55 0.30 9.75 13.87
N GLU A 56 0.25 8.46 13.60
CA GLU A 56 1.32 7.53 13.92
C GLU A 56 1.68 6.72 12.67
N GLN A 57 2.89 6.16 12.64
CA GLN A 57 3.23 5.22 11.59
C GLN A 57 2.41 3.96 11.77
N ALA A 58 1.92 3.41 10.67
CA ALA A 58 1.17 2.17 10.67
C ALA A 58 2.05 1.01 11.17
N ASP A 59 1.46 0.09 11.91
CA ASP A 59 2.11 -1.18 12.26
C ASP A 59 2.28 -2.08 11.03
N GLU A 60 3.08 -3.15 11.21
CA GLU A 60 3.40 -4.08 10.14
C GLU A 60 2.16 -4.80 9.58
N GLU A 61 1.19 -5.13 10.43
CA GLU A 61 -0.05 -5.77 10.02
C GLU A 61 -0.86 -4.87 9.08
N THR A 62 -1.03 -3.60 9.46
CA THR A 62 -1.70 -2.58 8.65
C THR A 62 -0.97 -2.37 7.34
N VAL A 63 0.36 -2.26 7.37
CA VAL A 63 1.19 -2.13 6.16
C VAL A 63 0.98 -3.32 5.22
N ASN A 64 1.04 -4.55 5.73
CA ASN A 64 0.87 -5.76 4.94
C ASN A 64 -0.53 -5.89 4.35
N ASN A 65 -1.57 -5.49 5.10
CA ASN A 65 -2.94 -5.43 4.59
C ASN A 65 -3.07 -4.42 3.44
N TRP A 66 -2.45 -3.25 3.57
CA TRP A 66 -2.42 -2.26 2.48
C TRP A 66 -1.65 -2.73 1.26
N LYS A 67 -0.49 -3.39 1.44
CA LYS A 67 0.29 -3.99 0.36
C LYS A 67 -0.52 -5.02 -0.43
N ARG A 68 -1.32 -5.86 0.24
CA ARG A 68 -2.24 -6.81 -0.40
C ARG A 68 -3.36 -6.11 -1.16
N MET A 69 -4.01 -5.14 -0.54
CA MET A 69 -5.11 -4.40 -1.17
C MET A 69 -4.64 -3.65 -2.43
N LEU A 70 -3.52 -2.93 -2.35
CA LEU A 70 -2.93 -2.27 -3.51
C LEU A 70 -2.46 -3.28 -4.55
N GLY A 71 -1.85 -4.39 -4.13
CA GLY A 71 -1.42 -5.47 -5.01
C GLY A 71 -2.56 -5.98 -5.88
N LYS A 72 -3.71 -6.28 -5.27
CA LYS A 72 -4.94 -6.69 -5.98
C LYS A 72 -5.36 -5.65 -7.02
N ILE A 73 -5.49 -4.39 -6.61
CA ILE A 73 -5.93 -3.30 -7.50
C ILE A 73 -4.96 -3.16 -8.68
N LEU A 74 -3.65 -3.19 -8.43
CA LEU A 74 -2.64 -3.07 -9.47
C LEU A 74 -2.68 -4.24 -10.46
N VAL A 75 -2.91 -5.47 -9.98
CA VAL A 75 -3.06 -6.61 -10.89
C VAL A 75 -4.26 -6.44 -11.80
N GLU A 76 -5.41 -6.03 -11.26
CA GLU A 76 -6.64 -5.88 -12.01
C GLU A 76 -6.56 -4.74 -13.04
N GLN A 77 -6.03 -3.59 -12.62
CA GLN A 77 -6.09 -2.35 -13.40
C GLN A 77 -4.87 -2.12 -14.30
N ILE A 78 -3.70 -2.70 -13.97
CA ILE A 78 -2.45 -2.41 -14.68
C ILE A 78 -1.82 -3.69 -15.23
N VAL A 79 -1.49 -4.66 -14.37
CA VAL A 79 -0.74 -5.86 -14.78
C VAL A 79 -1.52 -6.69 -15.80
N ARG A 80 -2.82 -6.94 -15.55
CA ARG A 80 -3.64 -7.76 -16.46
C ARG A 80 -3.80 -7.10 -17.85
N PRO A 81 -4.11 -5.79 -17.96
CA PRO A 81 -4.05 -5.09 -19.24
C PRO A 81 -2.69 -5.19 -19.95
N ASP A 82 -1.59 -5.02 -19.22
CA ASP A 82 -0.24 -5.06 -19.81
C ASP A 82 0.16 -6.46 -20.29
N VAL A 83 -0.14 -7.51 -19.52
CA VAL A 83 0.06 -8.90 -19.97
C VAL A 83 -0.74 -9.18 -21.24
N LYS A 84 -2.00 -8.71 -21.30
CA LYS A 84 -2.84 -8.87 -22.49
C LYS A 84 -2.27 -8.13 -23.71
N ARG A 85 -1.71 -6.92 -23.53
CA ARG A 85 -1.03 -6.15 -24.59
C ARG A 85 0.22 -6.85 -25.12
N GLN A 86 0.91 -7.59 -24.26
CA GLN A 86 2.08 -8.39 -24.61
C GLN A 86 1.73 -9.73 -25.27
N TRP A 87 0.44 -10.01 -25.50
CA TRP A 87 -0.08 -11.29 -26.01
C TRP A 87 0.27 -12.51 -25.13
N ASP A 88 0.61 -12.30 -23.86
CA ASP A 88 0.86 -13.37 -22.89
C ASP A 88 -0.41 -13.62 -22.02
N ARG A 89 -0.38 -14.69 -21.22
CA ARG A 89 -1.41 -15.03 -20.24
C ARG A 89 -0.74 -15.48 -18.95
N PHE A 90 -1.27 -15.03 -17.81
CA PHE A 90 -0.88 -15.56 -16.51
C PHE A 90 -2.09 -16.16 -15.79
N THR A 91 -1.84 -17.13 -14.90
CA THR A 91 -2.87 -17.96 -14.23
C THR A 91 -2.99 -17.68 -12.73
N GLY A 92 -2.65 -16.46 -12.30
CA GLY A 92 -2.61 -16.07 -10.88
C GLY A 92 -3.94 -15.51 -10.38
N ASN A 93 -4.24 -15.75 -9.10
CA ASN A 93 -5.36 -15.11 -8.41
C ASN A 93 -4.99 -13.66 -8.06
N PRO A 94 -5.73 -12.63 -8.50
CA PRO A 94 -5.51 -11.25 -8.08
C PRO A 94 -5.62 -11.04 -6.57
N ASP A 95 -6.42 -11.83 -5.86
CA ASP A 95 -6.61 -11.69 -4.40
C ASP A 95 -5.36 -12.07 -3.59
N SER A 96 -4.44 -12.82 -4.19
CA SER A 96 -3.17 -13.18 -3.58
C SER A 96 -2.01 -12.36 -4.12
N ALA A 97 -2.31 -11.29 -4.85
CA ALA A 97 -1.34 -10.31 -5.25
C ALA A 97 -0.96 -9.40 -4.08
N ALA A 98 0.31 -9.05 -4.03
CA ALA A 98 0.82 -8.08 -3.07
C ALA A 98 1.85 -7.18 -3.72
N LEU A 99 1.79 -5.91 -3.36
CA LEU A 99 2.91 -5.00 -3.55
C LEU A 99 4.05 -5.43 -2.63
N HIS A 100 5.26 -5.62 -3.18
CA HIS A 100 6.42 -6.05 -2.39
C HIS A 100 6.75 -4.99 -1.33
N ASP A 101 6.91 -3.74 -1.78
CA ASP A 101 7.15 -2.58 -0.92
C ASP A 101 6.44 -1.35 -1.47
N PHE A 102 6.13 -0.41 -0.57
CA PHE A 102 5.68 0.91 -0.99
C PHE A 102 6.79 1.62 -1.80
N PRO A 103 6.43 2.57 -2.68
CA PRO A 103 7.42 3.38 -3.37
C PRO A 103 8.40 4.00 -2.38
N ARG A 104 9.65 4.16 -2.81
CA ARG A 104 10.69 4.73 -1.95
C ARG A 104 10.26 6.08 -1.37
N HIS A 105 10.58 6.29 -0.10
CA HIS A 105 10.20 7.44 0.73
C HIS A 105 8.71 7.55 1.12
N TYR A 106 7.88 6.59 0.74
CA TYR A 106 6.52 6.49 1.26
C TYR A 106 6.53 5.81 2.62
N VAL A 107 5.77 6.39 3.55
CA VAL A 107 5.48 5.81 4.85
C VAL A 107 3.98 5.84 5.04
N LEU A 108 3.41 4.74 5.49
CA LEU A 108 2.00 4.66 5.81
C LEU A 108 1.75 5.28 7.20
N TRP A 109 0.86 6.26 7.27
CA TRP A 109 0.45 6.88 8.52
C TRP A 109 -1.03 6.60 8.80
N VAL A 110 -1.33 6.26 10.05
CA VAL A 110 -2.69 6.07 10.55
C VAL A 110 -3.10 7.33 11.31
N HIS A 111 -4.27 7.87 10.98
CA HIS A 111 -4.88 8.95 11.74
C HIS A 111 -5.77 8.37 12.83
N LYS A 112 -5.38 8.57 14.10
CA LYS A 112 -6.17 8.18 15.26
C LYS A 112 -6.96 9.38 15.79
N THR A 113 -8.27 9.22 15.86
CA THR A 113 -9.21 10.17 16.46
C THR A 113 -10.12 9.48 17.48
N GLY A 114 -10.45 10.12 18.61
CA GLY A 114 -11.39 9.56 19.59
C GLY A 114 -11.33 10.19 20.99
N LYS A 115 -12.28 9.90 21.88
CA LYS A 115 -12.25 10.36 23.29
C LYS A 115 -11.36 9.46 24.15
N THR A 116 -10.50 10.04 24.98
CA THR A 116 -9.51 9.34 25.83
C THR A 116 -10.13 8.40 26.87
N TYR A 117 -11.39 8.61 27.28
CA TYR A 117 -12.01 7.90 28.41
C TYR A 117 -12.49 6.47 28.10
N ASP A 118 -12.57 6.07 26.83
CA ASP A 118 -13.11 4.76 26.48
C ASP A 118 -12.03 3.81 25.95
N LEU A 119 -11.29 3.22 26.88
CA LEU A 119 -10.29 2.17 26.59
C LEU A 119 -10.93 0.89 25.98
N ARG A 120 -12.26 0.75 26.00
CA ARG A 120 -12.99 -0.40 25.40
C ARG A 120 -13.69 -0.05 24.09
N ALA A 121 -14.02 1.22 23.83
CA ALA A 121 -14.43 1.71 22.52
C ALA A 121 -13.27 2.10 21.61
N LEU A 122 -12.02 1.79 22.01
CA LEU A 122 -10.81 1.87 21.19
C LEU A 122 -10.88 1.03 19.89
N ASN A 123 -11.97 0.30 19.65
CA ASN A 123 -12.24 -0.43 18.40
C ASN A 123 -13.12 0.35 17.40
N MET A 124 -13.58 1.57 17.73
CA MET A 124 -14.24 2.48 16.78
C MET A 124 -13.28 3.59 16.33
N PHE A 125 -12.10 3.22 15.83
CA PHE A 125 -11.27 4.17 15.10
C PHE A 125 -11.86 4.41 13.71
N THR A 126 -12.14 5.66 13.37
CA THR A 126 -12.29 6.06 11.97
C THR A 126 -10.89 6.11 11.35
N ASN A 127 -10.38 4.94 10.94
CA ASN A 127 -9.07 4.81 10.32
C ASN A 127 -9.10 5.45 8.93
N SER A 128 -8.77 6.74 8.84
CA SER A 128 -8.41 7.35 7.57
C SER A 128 -6.91 7.15 7.36
N VAL A 129 -6.58 6.42 6.30
CA VAL A 129 -5.19 6.13 5.93
C VAL A 129 -4.84 6.99 4.72
N ARG A 130 -3.72 7.72 4.81
CA ARG A 130 -3.24 8.54 3.70
C ARG A 130 -1.92 7.99 3.18
N LEU A 131 -1.94 7.51 1.95
CA LEU A 131 -0.77 7.41 1.10
C LEU A 131 -0.61 8.76 0.39
N GLN A 132 0.46 9.49 0.67
CA GLN A 132 0.70 10.77 0.00
C GLN A 132 1.36 10.52 -1.35
N ASN A 133 0.64 10.82 -2.45
CA ASN A 133 1.14 11.03 -3.81
C ASN A 133 1.27 9.86 -4.81
N LEU A 134 0.54 8.74 -4.72
CA LEU A 134 0.60 7.74 -5.80
C LEU A 134 0.10 8.31 -7.14
N ARG A 135 1.03 8.70 -8.02
CA ARG A 135 0.75 9.04 -9.42
C ARG A 135 1.18 7.87 -10.30
N PHE A 136 0.20 7.20 -10.89
CA PHE A 136 0.41 6.36 -12.06
C PHE A 136 0.13 7.24 -13.28
N THR A 137 1.20 7.78 -13.87
CA THR A 137 1.13 8.44 -15.19
C THR A 137 1.52 7.47 -16.29
#